data_AF-A0A931P637-F1
#
_entry.id   AF-A0A931P637-F1
#
_cell.length_a   1.000
_cell.length_b   1.000
_cell.length_c   1.000
_cell.angle_alpha   90.00
_cell.angle_beta   90.00
_cell.angle_gamma   90.00
#
_symmetry.space_group_name_H-M   'P 1'
#
loop_
_entity.id
_entity.type
_entity.pdbx_description
1 polymer ?
#
loop_
_entity_poly.entity_id
_entity_poly.type
_entity_poly.pdbx_seq_one_letter_code
_entity_poly.pdbx_strand_id
1 'polypeptide(L)'
;MKKFTIPCTFGDKTAPFDVYIGNPKPGHHPLQHQASWLSKERGGNIPPDVMESFGKLLDLANKHNVSFEDLCVHALESANKQKQELEAKNKK
;
A
#
# COMPACT_ATOMS: atom_id res chain seq x y z
N MET A 1 -3.29 -3.17 -14.21
CA MET A 1 -3.91 -2.35 -13.14
C MET A 1 -4.51 -3.29 -12.10
N LYS A 2 -3.96 -3.27 -10.89
CA LYS A 2 -4.44 -4.09 -9.78
C LYS A 2 -5.08 -3.19 -8.72
N LYS A 3 -6.26 -3.58 -8.22
CA LYS A 3 -6.90 -2.89 -7.09
C LYS A 3 -6.41 -3.50 -5.78
N PHE A 4 -6.16 -2.65 -4.80
CA PHE A 4 -5.74 -3.02 -3.47
C PHE A 4 -6.56 -2.28 -2.46
N THR A 5 -7.13 -2.99 -1.50
CA THR A 5 -7.86 -2.36 -0.40
C THR A 5 -6.92 -2.26 0.78
N ILE A 6 -6.48 -1.04 1.12
CA ILE A 6 -5.61 -0.78 2.26
C ILE A 6 -6.34 0.05 3.32
N PRO A 7 -6.11 -0.21 4.62
CA PRO A 7 -6.61 0.66 5.67
C PRO A 7 -5.83 1.99 5.63
N CYS A 8 -6.50 3.06 5.22
CA CYS A 8 -5.95 4.43 5.30
C CYS A 8 -6.48 5.12 6.55
N THR A 9 -5.71 6.09 7.05
CA THR A 9 -6.05 6.82 8.28
C THR A 9 -6.71 8.14 7.92
N PHE A 10 -7.93 8.35 8.36
CA PHE A 10 -8.72 9.57 8.14
C PHE A 10 -8.91 10.24 9.49
N GLY A 11 -7.98 11.13 9.86
CA GLY A 11 -7.90 11.67 11.22
C GLY A 11 -7.72 10.54 12.24
N ASP A 12 -8.66 10.41 13.18
CA ASP A 12 -8.67 9.36 14.21
C ASP A 12 -9.27 8.01 13.76
N LYS A 13 -9.77 7.89 12.52
CA LYS A 13 -10.45 6.69 12.05
C LYS A 13 -9.70 6.03 10.91
N THR A 14 -9.43 4.73 11.01
CA THR A 14 -8.97 3.94 9.86
C THR A 14 -10.15 3.48 9.03
N ALA A 15 -10.13 3.73 7.72
CA ALA A 15 -11.12 3.23 6.77
C ALA A 15 -10.45 2.51 5.59
N PRO A 16 -11.07 1.45 5.06
CA PRO A 16 -10.58 0.77 3.87
C PRO A 16 -10.67 1.70 2.66
N PHE A 17 -9.58 1.79 1.91
CA PHE A 17 -9.50 2.57 0.68
C PHE A 17 -8.95 1.69 -0.45
N ASP A 18 -9.67 1.66 -1.57
CA ASP A 18 -9.24 0.97 -2.78
C ASP A 18 -8.22 1.84 -3.53
N VAL A 19 -6.94 1.51 -3.40
CA VAL A 19 -5.87 2.08 -4.22
C VAL A 19 -5.68 1.23 -5.47
N TYR A 20 -5.40 1.89 -6.59
CA TYR A 20 -5.12 1.24 -7.86
C TYR A 20 -3.63 1.34 -8.14
N ILE A 21 -2.95 0.21 -8.10
CA ILE A 21 -1.55 0.13 -8.47
C ILE A 21 -1.49 -0.22 -9.96
N GLY A 22 -0.98 0.72 -10.74
CA GLY A 22 -0.67 0.53 -12.15
C GLY A 22 0.82 0.33 -12.36
N ASN A 23 1.25 0.55 -13.61
CA ASN A 23 2.65 0.61 -13.98
C ASN A 23 3.13 2.07 -13.85
N PRO A 24 3.66 2.51 -12.70
CA PRO A 24 4.18 3.87 -12.57
C PRO A 24 5.36 4.08 -13.53
N LYS A 25 5.56 5.32 -13.98
CA LYS A 25 6.81 5.68 -14.66
C LYS A 25 7.99 5.43 -13.71
N PRO A 26 9.13 4.93 -14.22
CA PRO A 26 10.33 4.77 -13.40
C PRO A 26 10.70 6.13 -12.78
N GLY A 27 10.91 6.14 -11.46
CA GLY A 27 11.27 7.33 -10.69
C GLY A 27 10.12 8.06 -9.97
N HIS A 28 8.86 7.64 -10.15
CA HIS A 28 7.74 8.21 -9.39
C HIS A 28 7.03 7.19 -8.52
N HIS A 29 6.62 7.63 -7.33
CA HIS A 29 5.94 6.77 -6.37
C HIS A 29 4.48 6.51 -6.81
N PRO A 30 4.06 5.25 -6.99
CA PRO A 30 2.76 4.89 -7.59
C PRO A 30 1.55 5.36 -6.79
N LEU A 31 1.75 5.57 -5.48
CA LEU A 31 0.70 5.98 -4.56
C LEU A 31 0.69 7.49 -4.27
N GLN A 32 1.69 8.26 -4.71
CA GLN A 32 1.80 9.68 -4.33
C GLN A 32 0.62 10.52 -4.82
N HIS A 33 0.19 10.30 -6.06
CA HIS A 33 -0.96 10.99 -6.63
C HIS A 33 -2.27 10.60 -5.93
N GLN A 34 -2.43 9.31 -5.65
CA GLN A 34 -3.62 8.78 -4.96
C GLN A 34 -3.67 9.23 -3.50
N ALA A 35 -2.53 9.29 -2.81
CA ALA A 35 -2.42 9.82 -1.46
C ALA A 35 -2.76 11.32 -1.41
N SER A 36 -2.24 12.10 -2.35
CA SER A 36 -2.56 13.52 -2.45
C SER A 36 -4.05 13.75 -2.73
N TRP A 37 -4.63 12.95 -3.63
CA TRP A 37 -6.08 13.00 -3.88
C TRP A 37 -6.89 12.57 -2.67
N LEU A 38 -6.51 11.49 -1.97
CA LEU A 38 -7.16 11.03 -0.74
C LEU A 38 -7.19 12.12 0.34
N SER A 39 -6.07 12.82 0.48
CA SER A 39 -5.91 13.92 1.44
C SER A 39 -6.77 15.13 1.07
N LYS A 40 -6.81 15.50 -0.22
CA LYS A 40 -7.62 16.63 -0.69
C LYS A 40 -9.13 16.34 -0.72
N GLU A 41 -9.55 15.19 -1.20
CA GLU A 41 -10.95 14.87 -1.47
C GLU A 41 -11.65 14.30 -0.23
N ARG A 42 -10.98 13.37 0.48
CA ARG A 42 -11.55 12.67 1.63
C ARG A 42 -11.00 13.12 2.99
N GLY A 43 -9.97 13.98 3.02
CA GLY A 43 -9.28 14.31 4.27
C GLY A 43 -8.52 13.12 4.87
N GLY A 44 -8.20 12.11 4.05
CA GLY A 44 -7.50 10.90 4.47
C GLY A 44 -6.02 10.95 4.19
N ASN A 45 -5.22 10.31 5.03
CA ASN A 45 -3.80 10.16 4.83
C ASN A 45 -3.43 8.68 4.74
N ILE A 46 -2.60 8.33 3.78
CA ILE A 46 -2.02 6.99 3.71
C ILE A 46 -0.94 6.92 4.81
N PRO A 47 -0.96 5.90 5.68
CA PRO A 47 0.04 5.79 6.74
C PRO A 47 1.46 5.71 6.14
N PRO A 48 2.45 6.36 6.77
CA PRO A 48 3.82 6.39 6.28
C PRO A 48 4.42 4.98 6.15
N ASP A 49 4.04 4.06 7.04
CA ASP A 49 4.40 2.63 6.98
C ASP A 49 4.02 1.97 5.64
N VAL A 50 2.83 2.30 5.13
CA VAL A 50 2.35 1.76 3.86
C VAL A 50 3.14 2.40 2.71
N MET A 51 3.31 3.72 2.71
CA MET A 51 4.15 4.39 1.71
C MET A 51 5.57 3.84 1.67
N GLU A 52 6.20 3.61 2.83
CA GLU A 52 7.54 3.06 2.91
C GLU A 52 7.59 1.62 2.36
N SER A 53 6.62 0.79 2.73
CA SER A 53 6.49 -0.58 2.24
C SER A 53 6.38 -0.63 0.72
N PHE A 54 5.52 0.22 0.13
CA PHE A 54 5.39 0.33 -1.32
C PHE A 54 6.65 0.90 -1.98
N GLY A 55 7.38 1.81 -1.31
CA GLY A 55 8.66 2.33 -1.78
C GLY A 55 9.73 1.25 -1.86
N LYS A 56 9.86 0.41 -0.82
CA LYS A 56 10.77 -0.75 -0.81
C LYS A 56 10.42 -1.76 -1.89
N LEU A 57 9.12 -2.05 -2.09
CA LEU A 57 8.65 -2.92 -3.16
C LEU A 57 9.00 -2.34 -4.55
N LEU A 58 8.91 -1.02 -4.72
CA LEU A 58 9.20 -0.38 -5.99
C LEU A 58 10.69 -0.44 -6.30
N ASP A 59 11.55 -0.19 -5.31
CA ASP A 59 12.99 -0.36 -5.44
C ASP A 59 13.36 -1.80 -5.82
N LEU A 60 12.79 -2.78 -5.12
CA LEU A 60 13.01 -4.20 -5.41
C LEU A 60 12.53 -4.58 -6.81
N ALA A 61 11.36 -4.09 -7.22
CA ALA A 61 10.80 -4.33 -8.55
C ALA A 61 11.69 -3.76 -9.66
N ASN A 62 12.20 -2.53 -9.48
CA ASN A 62 13.13 -1.91 -10.42
C ASN A 62 14.46 -2.67 -10.46
N LYS A 63 14.99 -3.07 -9.30
CA LYS A 63 16.27 -3.79 -9.18
C LYS A 63 16.25 -5.16 -9.83
N HIS A 64 15.13 -5.89 -9.70
CA HIS A 64 14.94 -7.21 -10.29
C HIS A 64 14.28 -7.18 -11.67
N ASN A 65 13.91 -5.99 -12.18
CA ASN A 65 13.16 -5.79 -13.41
C ASN A 65 11.87 -6.64 -13.47
N VAL A 66 11.17 -6.74 -12.34
CA VAL A 66 9.92 -7.50 -12.22
C VAL A 66 8.71 -6.58 -12.22
N SER A 67 7.56 -7.13 -12.59
CA SER A 67 6.28 -6.42 -12.55
C SER A 67 5.95 -6.00 -11.12
N PHE A 68 6.04 -4.69 -10.85
CA PHE A 68 5.71 -4.11 -9.56
C PHE A 68 4.29 -4.48 -9.09
N GLU A 69 3.34 -4.55 -10.02
CA GLU A 69 1.96 -4.97 -9.72
C GLU A 69 1.91 -6.36 -9.08
N ASP A 70 2.69 -7.31 -9.60
CA ASP A 70 2.69 -8.70 -9.13
C ASP A 70 3.43 -8.82 -7.78
N LEU A 71 4.57 -8.13 -7.66
CA LEU A 71 5.33 -8.06 -6.42
C LEU A 71 4.50 -7.44 -5.27
N CYS A 72 3.73 -6.39 -5.56
CA CYS A 72 2.82 -5.79 -4.59
C CYS A 72 1.70 -6.74 -4.17
N VAL A 73 1.12 -7.53 -5.08
CA VAL A 73 0.13 -8.56 -4.71
C VAL A 73 0.73 -9.54 -3.72
N HIS A 74 1.87 -10.10 -4.07
CA HIS A 74 2.55 -11.11 -3.25
C HIS A 74 2.94 -10.57 -1.87
N ALA A 75 3.47 -9.34 -1.83
CA ALA A 75 3.87 -8.70 -0.58
C ALA A 75 2.66 -8.32 0.29
N LEU A 76 1.56 -7.89 -0.31
CA LEU A 76 0.37 -7.47 0.42
C LEU A 76 -0.41 -8.68 0.95
N GLU A 77 -0.48 -9.78 0.20
CA GLU A 77 -0.95 -11.08 0.73
C GLU A 77 -0.09 -11.53 1.92
N SER A 78 1.25 -11.39 1.81
CA SER A 78 2.16 -11.72 2.90
C SER A 78 1.95 -10.81 4.13
N ALA A 79 1.78 -9.51 3.93
CA ALA A 79 1.56 -8.55 5.02
C ALA A 79 0.20 -8.73 5.70
N ASN A 80 -0.85 -9.04 4.92
CA ASN A 80 -2.19 -9.30 5.45
C ASN A 80 -2.22 -10.61 6.27
N LYS A 81 -1.46 -11.63 5.84
CA LYS A 81 -1.26 -12.87 6.59
C LYS A 81 -0.51 -12.63 7.92
N GLN A 82 0.51 -11.77 7.91
CA GLN A 82 1.24 -11.38 9.13
C GLN A 82 0.37 -10.60 10.11
N LYS A 83 -0.49 -9.68 9.64
CA LYS A 83 -1.46 -8.97 10.50
C LYS A 83 -2.45 -9.93 11.16
N GLN A 84 -3.03 -10.86 10.41
CA GLN A 84 -3.91 -11.88 10.98
C GLN A 84 -3.21 -12.75 12.03
N GLU A 85 -1.95 -13.11 11.82
CA GLU A 85 -1.16 -13.86 12.82
C GLU A 85 -0.83 -13.03 14.07
N LEU A 86 -0.58 -11.72 13.92
CA LEU A 86 -0.31 -10.84 15.06
C LEU A 86 -1.57 -10.63 15.92
N GLU A 87 -2.72 -10.42 15.29
CA GLU A 87 -4.01 -10.28 15.98
C GLU A 87 -4.43 -11.60 16.67
N ALA A 88 -4.13 -12.75 16.07
CA ALA A 88 -4.39 -14.04 16.69
C ALA A 88 -3.51 -14.31 17.93
N LYS A 89 -2.30 -13.73 17.98
CA LYS A 89 -1.38 -13.86 19.12
C LYS A 89 -1.72 -12.92 20.28
N ASN A 90 -2.31 -11.75 20.00
CA ASN A 90 -2.66 -10.78 21.05
C ASN A 90 -3.98 -11.11 21.78
N LYS A 91 -4.68 -12.17 21.36
CA LYS A 91 -5.92 -12.68 22.00
C LYS A 91 -5.70 -13.97 22.82
N LYS A 92 -4.43 -14.33 23.09
CA LYS A 92 -4.05 -15.54 23.85
C LYS A 92 -3.36 -15.15 25.13
#